data_AF-A0AA38LGM3-F1
#
_entry.id   AF-A0AA38LGM3-F1
#
_cell.length_a   1.000
_cell.length_b   1.000
_cell.length_c   1.000
_cell.angle_alpha   90.00
_cell.angle_beta   90.00
_cell.angle_gamma   90.00
#
_symmetry.space_group_name_H-M   'P 1'
#
loop_
_entity.id
_entity.type
_entity.pdbx_description
1 polymer ?
#
loop_
_entity_poly.entity_id
_entity_poly.type
_entity_poly.pdbx_seq_one_letter_code
_entity_poly.pdbx_strand_id
1 'polypeptide(L)' 'AGALLISPDHEVFPYSRKLMFENTNHTAEYEALLLGMEQAKKKGVKLLKAQGDAELLVKQ' A
#
# COMPACT_ATOMS: atom_id res chain seq x y z
N ALA A 1 7.47 5.74 1.67
CA ALA A 1 6.20 5.00 1.57
C ALA A 1 6.43 3.54 1.94
N GLY A 2 5.50 2.91 2.65
CA GLY A 2 5.58 1.50 3.03
C GLY A 2 4.21 0.84 2.99
N ALA A 3 4.16 -0.43 2.59
CA ALA A 3 2.94 -1.20 2.48
C ALA A 3 3.16 -2.62 3.01
N LEU A 4 2.14 -3.18 3.64
CA LEU A 4 2.10 -4.57 4.05
C LEU A 4 1.05 -5.29 3.22
N LEU A 5 1.41 -6.40 2.58
CA LEU A 5 0.43 -7.38 2.11
C LEU A 5 0.33 -8.47 3.16
N ILE A 6 -0.89 -8.76 3.60
CA ILE A 6 -1.16 -9.80 4.59
C ILE A 6 -2.02 -10.85 3.89
N SER A 7 -1.56 -12.10 3.88
CA SER A 7 -2.35 -13.22 3.35
C SER A 7 -3.51 -13.57 4.29
N PRO A 8 -4.54 -14.29 3.82
CA PRO A 8 -5.59 -14.83 4.70
C PRO A 8 -5.03 -15.70 5.84
N ASP A 9 -3.87 -16.33 5.63
CA ASP A 9 -3.16 -17.16 6.62
C ASP A 9 -2.24 -16.32 7.54
N HIS A 10 -2.39 -15.00 7.53
CA HIS A 10 -1.63 -14.03 8.33
C HIS A 10 -0.13 -13.95 8.00
N GLU A 11 0.30 -14.42 6.83
CA GLU A 11 1.67 -14.18 6.35
C GLU A 11 1.83 -12.72 5.93
N VAL A 12 2.90 -12.08 6.41
CA VAL A 12 3.16 -10.65 6.17
C VAL A 12 4.29 -10.47 5.16
N PHE A 13 4.00 -9.73 4.09
CA PHE A 13 4.97 -9.34 3.08
C PHE A 13 5.20 -7.83 3.13
N PRO A 14 6.30 -7.36 3.73
CA PRO A 14 6.60 -5.95 3.84
C PRO A 14 7.22 -5.40 2.54
N TYR A 15 6.79 -4.20 2.15
CA TYR A 15 7.32 -3.45 1.02
C TYR A 15 7.59 -2.01 1.41
N SER A 16 8.68 -1.46 0.89
CA SER A 16 9.03 -0.06 1.09
C SER A 16 9.56 0.58 -0.19
N ARG A 17 9.25 1.85 -0.39
CA ARG A 17 9.78 2.69 -1.47
C ARG A 17 10.29 4.00 -0.87
N LYS A 18 11.55 4.32 -1.15
CA LYS A 18 12.12 5.63 -0.84
C LYS A 18 11.55 6.66 -1.80
N LEU A 19 10.97 7.73 -1.25
CA LEU A 19 10.51 8.87 -2.04
C LEU A 19 11.66 9.86 -2.14
N MET A 20 12.06 10.20 -3.37
CA MET A 20 13.20 11.08 -3.65
C MET A 20 12.76 12.52 -3.96
N PHE A 21 11.54 12.87 -3.57
CA PHE A 21 10.90 14.17 -3.77
C PHE A 21 10.35 14.72 -2.44
N GLU A 22 10.14 16.03 -2.36
CA GLU A 22 9.47 16.67 -1.24
C GLU A 22 8.07 16.10 -1.09
N ASN A 23 7.79 15.44 0.04
CA ASN A 23 6.54 14.73 0.26
C ASN A 23 5.82 15.29 1.48
N THR A 24 4.48 15.23 1.42
CA THR A 24 3.61 15.41 2.58
C THR A 24 3.11 14.04 3.04
N ASN A 25 2.58 13.93 4.26
CA ASN A 25 2.04 12.66 4.79
C ASN A 25 1.02 12.03 3.81
N HIS A 26 0.13 12.84 3.24
CA HIS A 26 -0.86 12.36 2.26
C HIS A 26 -0.19 11.77 1.00
N THR A 27 0.86 12.40 0.48
CA THR A 27 1.58 11.87 -0.70
C THR A 27 2.28 10.55 -0.37
N ALA A 28 2.82 10.41 0.85
CA ALA A 28 3.46 9.18 1.28
C ALA A 28 2.46 8.01 1.42
N GLU A 29 1.23 8.28 1.83
CA GLU A 29 0.12 7.32 1.91
C GLU A 29 -0.35 6.84 0.54
N TYR A 30 -0.53 7.76 -0.43
CA TYR A 30 -0.86 7.39 -1.81
C TYR A 30 0.22 6.50 -2.45
N GLU A 31 1.48 6.87 -2.26
CA GLU A 31 2.61 6.08 -2.74
C GLU A 31 2.69 4.70 -2.06
N ALA A 32 2.29 4.61 -0.79
CA ALA A 32 2.20 3.34 -0.08
C ALA A 32 1.10 2.45 -0.67
N LEU A 33 -0.10 2.98 -0.92
CA LEU A 33 -1.17 2.23 -1.55
C LEU A 33 -0.78 1.73 -2.94
N LEU A 34 -0.23 2.62 -3.78
CA LEU A 34 0.22 2.26 -5.12
C LEU A 34 1.29 1.16 -5.08
N LEU A 35 2.26 1.29 -4.18
CA LEU A 35 3.28 0.26 -3.96
C LEU A 35 2.64 -1.08 -3.59
N GLY A 36 1.70 -1.11 -2.66
CA GLY A 36 1.00 -2.33 -2.26
C GLY A 36 0.26 -3.00 -3.43
N MET A 37 -0.47 -2.20 -4.23
CA MET A 37 -1.21 -2.68 -5.40
C MET A 37 -0.30 -3.25 -6.49
N GLU A 38 0.82 -2.57 -6.78
CA GLU A 38 1.81 -3.06 -7.74
C GLU A 38 2.38 -4.42 -7.33
N GLN A 39 2.72 -4.59 -6.05
CA GLN A 39 3.31 -5.83 -5.54
C GLN A 39 2.29 -6.98 -5.53
N ALA A 40 1.04 -6.68 -5.17
CA ALA A 40 -0.05 -7.64 -5.23
C ALA A 40 -0.32 -8.09 -6.67
N LYS A 41 -0.32 -7.16 -7.63
CA LYS A 41 -0.47 -7.48 -9.06
C LYS A 41 0.68 -8.38 -9.54
N LYS A 42 1.92 -8.10 -9.16
CA LYS A 42 3.10 -8.94 -9.48
C LYS A 42 2.98 -10.36 -8.92
N LYS A 43 2.32 -10.52 -7.77
CA LYS A 43 2.02 -11.83 -7.16
C LYS A 43 0.80 -12.53 -7.75
N GLY A 44 0.11 -11.94 -8.73
CA GLY A 44 -1.09 -12.51 -9.34
C GLY A 44 -2.32 -12.46 -8.44
N VAL A 45 -2.34 -11.59 -7.43
CA VAL A 45 -3.48 -11.42 -6.54
C VAL A 45 -4.65 -10.80 -7.31
N LYS A 46 -5.83 -11.41 -7.21
CA LYS A 46 -7.06 -10.98 -7.91
C LYS A 46 -7.97 -10.09 -7.07
N LEU A 47 -7.90 -10.22 -5.74
CA LEU A 47 -8.75 -9.49 -4.80
C LEU A 47 -7.86 -8.94 -3.68
N LEU A 48 -8.02 -7.64 -3.40
CA LEU A 48 -7.30 -6.94 -2.35
C LEU A 48 -8.29 -6.11 -1.53
N LYS A 49 -8.08 -6.07 -0.22
CA LYS A 49 -8.71 -5.10 0.67
C LYS A 49 -7.62 -4.14 1.13
N ALA A 50 -7.74 -2.87 0.74
CA ALA A 50 -6.85 -1.83 1.22
C ALA A 50 -7.31 -1.34 2.60
N GLN A 51 -6.38 -1.17 3.53
CA GLN A 51 -6.60 -0.58 4.84
C GLN A 51 -5.49 0.42 5.12
N GLY A 52 -5.85 1.61 5.57
CA GLY A 52 -4.92 2.67 5.95
C GLY A 52 -5.63 3.67 6.84
N ASP A 53 -4.85 4.42 7.59
CA ASP A 53 -5.25 5.51 8.47
C ASP A 53 -5.65 6.78 7.72
N ALA A 54 -5.37 6.84 6.43
CA ALA A 54 -5.72 7.96 5.57
C ALA A 54 -7.23 8.22 5.53
N GLU A 55 -7.65 9.40 5.98
CA GLU A 55 -9.03 9.93 5.93
C GLU A 55 -9.63 9.90 4.50
N LEU A 56 -8.76 9.84 3.47
CA LEU A 56 -9.11 9.75 2.04
C LEU A 56 -9.47 8.35 1.54
N LEU A 57 -9.00 7.27 2.18
CA LEU A 57 -9.33 5.89 1.76
C LEU A 57 -10.80 5.52 1.97
N VAL A 58 -11.55 6.37 2.69
CA VAL A 58 -12.97 6.21 3.01
C VAL A 58 -13.87 7.01 2.05
N LYS A 59 -13.32 7.84 1.16
CA LYS A 59 -14.10 8.63 0.18
C LYS A 59 -13.62 8.45 -1.26
N GLN A 60 -13.92 7.31 -1.87
CA GLN A 60 -14.11 7.17 -3.33
C GLN A 60 -15.20 6.15 -3.63
#